data_AF-A0A091FV60-F1
#
_entry.id   AF-A0A091FV60-F1
#
_cell.length_a   1.000
_cell.length_b   1.000
_cell.length_c   1.000
_cell.angle_alpha   90.00
_cell.angle_beta   90.00
_cell.angle_gamma   90.00
#
_symmetry.space_group_name_H-M   'P 1'
#
loop_
_entity.id
_entity.type
_entity.pdbx_description
1 polymer ?
#
loop_
_entity_poly.entity_id
_entity_poly.type
_entity_poly.pdbx_seq_one_letter_code
_entity_poly.pdbx_strand_id
1 'polypeptide(L)'
;PARDPDPSVYLALRLAGDHDLREEERYLGRLRDAFQHRYGRSAEVEWPETGRLALYLLGLRATCPPLEHVYQRSLVTWLKYYLEEDWSGSRQHGHPLTSYYQYGLGVLALCVHRKRVREEVIRRLLVAEHHGKFGYSNSSAMDTEAVAALAFACLEREKLVGTGLAAELRAATRRGRKRMIEAQSEDGFFGNVYSTPWALQVFIATNACRTHSAYGRAMAALLENLDAFTTTATMAQALPALHGRSYLDISSMHCEEE
;
A
#
# COMPACT_ATOMS: atom_id res chain seq x y z
N PRO A 1 19.76 -13.40 -16.16
CA PRO A 1 18.52 -13.81 -15.45
C PRO A 1 17.42 -12.76 -15.67
N ALA A 2 16.24 -13.17 -16.13
CA ALA A 2 15.10 -12.26 -16.21
C ALA A 2 14.68 -11.89 -14.77
N ARG A 3 14.52 -10.59 -14.50
CA ARG A 3 14.11 -10.09 -13.18
C ARG A 3 12.64 -10.45 -12.95
N ASP A 4 12.30 -10.93 -11.77
CA ASP A 4 10.90 -11.23 -11.40
C ASP A 4 9.99 -10.01 -11.66
N PRO A 5 8.76 -10.23 -12.16
CA PRO A 5 7.81 -9.14 -12.37
C PRO A 5 7.50 -8.43 -11.04
N ASP A 6 7.38 -7.10 -11.11
CA ASP A 6 7.02 -6.28 -9.97
C ASP A 6 5.47 -6.18 -9.87
N PRO A 7 4.84 -6.62 -8.77
CA PRO A 7 3.39 -6.54 -8.61
C PRO A 7 2.84 -5.12 -8.57
N SER A 8 3.65 -4.13 -8.15
CA SER A 8 3.22 -2.72 -8.11
C SER A 8 2.89 -2.19 -9.51
N VAL A 9 3.58 -2.67 -10.54
CA VAL A 9 3.34 -2.26 -11.94
C VAL A 9 1.96 -2.69 -12.39
N TYR A 10 1.62 -3.98 -12.18
CA TYR A 10 0.29 -4.47 -12.54
C TYR A 10 -0.78 -3.72 -11.75
N LEU A 11 -0.59 -3.56 -10.44
CA LEU A 11 -1.53 -2.81 -9.62
C LEU A 11 -1.75 -1.37 -10.12
N ALA A 12 -0.68 -0.69 -10.51
CA ALA A 12 -0.75 0.66 -11.03
C ALA A 12 -1.53 0.73 -12.35
N LEU A 13 -1.31 -0.22 -13.26
CA LEU A 13 -2.09 -0.32 -14.51
C LEU A 13 -3.58 -0.52 -14.22
N ARG A 14 -3.92 -1.39 -13.25
CA ARG A 14 -5.32 -1.61 -12.85
C ARG A 14 -5.97 -0.40 -12.17
N LEU A 15 -5.18 0.52 -11.63
CA LEU A 15 -5.67 1.78 -11.06
C LEU A 15 -5.55 2.96 -12.03
N ALA A 16 -4.97 2.76 -13.21
CA ALA A 16 -4.95 3.76 -14.26
C ALA A 16 -6.35 3.90 -14.88
N GLY A 17 -6.57 5.00 -15.60
CA GLY A 17 -7.79 5.18 -16.39
C GLY A 17 -7.72 4.55 -17.78
N ASP A 18 -6.53 4.22 -18.25
CA ASP A 18 -6.27 3.69 -19.59
C ASP A 18 -5.73 2.26 -19.49
N HIS A 19 -6.36 1.32 -20.21
CA HIS A 19 -6.07 -0.11 -20.12
C HIS A 19 -5.60 -0.71 -21.44
N ASP A 20 -4.53 -1.50 -21.39
CA ASP A 20 -4.19 -2.49 -22.43
C ASP A 20 -4.40 -3.88 -21.85
N LEU A 21 -5.64 -4.37 -21.98
CA LEU A 21 -6.08 -5.62 -21.34
C LEU A 21 -5.20 -6.82 -21.73
N ARG A 22 -4.68 -6.85 -22.95
CA ARG A 22 -3.83 -7.95 -23.43
C ARG A 22 -2.46 -7.92 -22.75
N GLU A 23 -1.87 -6.75 -22.61
CA GLU A 23 -0.59 -6.59 -21.92
C GLU A 23 -0.71 -6.77 -20.41
N GLU A 24 -1.81 -6.30 -19.82
CA GLU A 24 -2.14 -6.51 -18.42
C GLU A 24 -2.33 -8.01 -18.11
N GLU A 25 -3.08 -8.74 -18.94
CA GLU A 25 -3.27 -10.19 -18.79
C GLU A 25 -1.92 -10.94 -18.92
N ARG A 26 -1.10 -10.57 -19.90
CA ARG A 26 0.25 -11.13 -20.07
C ARG A 26 1.13 -10.85 -18.85
N TYR A 27 1.08 -9.65 -18.30
CA TYR A 27 1.85 -9.28 -17.11
C TYR A 27 1.37 -10.06 -15.87
N LEU A 28 0.06 -10.18 -15.69
CA LEU A 28 -0.55 -10.98 -14.62
C LEU A 28 -0.15 -12.46 -14.73
N GLY A 29 -0.09 -13.02 -15.94
CA GLY A 29 0.41 -14.39 -16.17
C GLY A 29 1.80 -14.60 -15.58
N ARG A 30 2.75 -13.69 -15.87
CA ARG A 30 4.11 -13.76 -15.31
C ARG A 30 4.13 -13.62 -13.79
N LEU A 31 3.28 -12.76 -13.22
CA LEU A 31 3.14 -12.63 -11.76
C LEU A 31 2.63 -13.95 -11.15
N ARG A 32 1.63 -14.58 -11.77
CA ARG A 32 1.09 -15.86 -11.30
C ARG A 32 2.16 -16.93 -11.30
N ASP A 33 2.95 -17.05 -12.36
CA ASP A 33 4.02 -18.04 -12.44
C ASP A 33 5.05 -17.83 -11.30
N ALA A 34 5.51 -16.58 -11.12
CA ALA A 34 6.47 -16.24 -10.07
C ALA A 34 5.94 -16.56 -8.65
N PHE A 35 4.68 -16.25 -8.36
CA PHE A 35 4.09 -16.47 -7.04
C PHE A 35 3.60 -17.93 -6.84
N GLN A 36 3.20 -18.64 -7.89
CA GLN A 36 2.80 -20.05 -7.78
C GLN A 36 3.99 -20.94 -7.41
N HIS A 37 5.17 -20.70 -8.00
CA HIS A 37 6.38 -21.44 -7.64
C HIS A 37 6.79 -21.23 -6.18
N ARG A 38 6.67 -19.99 -5.67
CA ARG A 38 7.08 -19.65 -4.30
C ARG A 38 6.07 -20.05 -3.21
N TYR A 39 4.78 -20.11 -3.51
CA TYR A 39 3.73 -20.40 -2.51
C TYR A 39 3.02 -21.75 -2.74
N GLY A 40 3.53 -22.58 -3.65
CA GLY A 40 3.00 -23.91 -3.96
C GLY A 40 3.61 -25.02 -3.09
N ARG A 41 2.74 -25.76 -2.37
CA ARG A 41 2.86 -27.08 -1.67
C ARG A 41 4.17 -27.55 -0.96
N SER A 42 5.34 -26.98 -1.16
CA SER A 42 6.61 -27.33 -0.48
C SER A 42 7.66 -26.22 -0.62
N ALA A 43 7.29 -24.98 -0.36
CA ALA A 43 8.28 -23.91 -0.26
C ALA A 43 9.04 -24.05 1.06
N GLU A 44 10.36 -24.20 0.99
CA GLU A 44 11.24 -23.82 2.10
C GLU A 44 10.90 -22.36 2.45
N VAL A 45 10.65 -22.09 3.73
CA VAL A 45 10.22 -20.75 4.18
C VAL A 45 11.40 -19.79 4.01
N GLU A 46 11.48 -19.15 2.84
CA GLU A 46 12.31 -17.97 2.63
C GLU A 46 11.85 -16.83 3.55
N TRP A 47 12.74 -15.86 3.78
CA TRP A 47 12.45 -14.65 4.54
C TRP A 47 11.11 -14.01 4.09
N PRO A 48 10.31 -13.46 5.02
CA PRO A 48 8.98 -12.94 4.70
C PRO A 48 9.04 -11.82 3.65
N GLU A 49 8.56 -12.11 2.44
CA GLU A 49 8.34 -11.11 1.38
C GLU A 49 6.99 -10.37 1.55
N THR A 50 6.69 -9.93 2.78
CA THR A 50 5.40 -9.33 3.16
C THR A 50 4.97 -8.24 2.18
N GLY A 51 5.88 -7.34 1.80
CA GLY A 51 5.58 -6.24 0.89
C GLY A 51 5.21 -6.70 -0.53
N ARG A 52 5.95 -7.65 -1.11
CA ARG A 52 5.69 -8.16 -2.47
C ARG A 52 4.40 -8.95 -2.52
N LEU A 53 4.16 -9.82 -1.54
CA LEU A 53 2.91 -10.58 -1.44
C LEU A 53 1.70 -9.67 -1.22
N ALA A 54 1.85 -8.62 -0.40
CA ALA A 54 0.81 -7.61 -0.21
C ALA A 54 0.47 -6.89 -1.51
N LEU A 55 1.47 -6.37 -2.25
CA LEU A 55 1.25 -5.71 -3.54
C LEU A 55 0.62 -6.64 -4.57
N TYR A 56 1.02 -7.91 -4.59
CA TYR A 56 0.40 -8.91 -5.46
C TYR A 56 -1.08 -9.12 -5.10
N LEU A 57 -1.41 -9.31 -3.82
CA LEU A 57 -2.80 -9.42 -3.38
C LEU A 57 -3.63 -8.16 -3.70
N LEU A 58 -3.05 -6.96 -3.56
CA LEU A 58 -3.70 -5.72 -4.00
C LEU A 58 -4.00 -5.76 -5.50
N GLY A 59 -3.03 -6.14 -6.33
CA GLY A 59 -3.22 -6.31 -7.77
C GLY A 59 -4.30 -7.35 -8.12
N LEU A 60 -4.29 -8.51 -7.46
CA LEU A 60 -5.32 -9.55 -7.68
C LEU A 60 -6.73 -9.06 -7.33
N ARG A 61 -6.88 -8.19 -6.33
CA ARG A 61 -8.18 -7.59 -5.99
C ARG A 61 -8.63 -6.57 -7.03
N ALA A 62 -7.71 -5.94 -7.75
CA ALA A 62 -7.98 -4.99 -8.84
C ALA A 62 -8.15 -5.66 -10.22
N THR A 63 -7.98 -6.98 -10.33
CA THR A 63 -8.17 -7.74 -11.57
C THR A 63 -9.65 -7.94 -11.91
N CYS A 64 -10.00 -7.73 -13.18
CA CYS A 64 -11.31 -8.01 -13.74
C CYS A 64 -11.23 -9.00 -14.93
N PRO A 65 -12.03 -10.08 -14.95
CA PRO A 65 -12.88 -10.56 -13.86
C PRO A 65 -12.04 -11.07 -12.65
N PRO A 66 -12.62 -11.14 -11.43
CA PRO A 66 -11.90 -11.63 -10.27
C PRO A 66 -11.39 -13.06 -10.46
N LEU A 67 -10.14 -13.31 -10.06
CA LEU A 67 -9.54 -14.64 -10.14
C LEU A 67 -10.14 -15.64 -9.15
N GLU A 68 -9.89 -16.94 -9.39
CA GLU A 68 -10.40 -18.03 -8.55
C GLU A 68 -10.15 -17.82 -7.05
N HIS A 69 -11.23 -17.92 -6.27
CA HIS A 69 -11.22 -17.69 -4.82
C HIS A 69 -10.27 -18.61 -4.05
N VAL A 70 -10.02 -19.84 -4.52
CA VAL A 70 -9.20 -20.83 -3.80
C VAL A 70 -7.73 -20.40 -3.75
N TYR A 71 -7.19 -19.94 -4.88
CA TYR A 71 -5.82 -19.45 -4.99
C TYR A 71 -5.60 -18.19 -4.14
N GLN A 72 -6.55 -17.25 -4.16
CA GLN A 72 -6.44 -16.03 -3.34
C GLN A 72 -6.47 -16.34 -1.83
N ARG A 73 -7.25 -17.34 -1.40
CA ARG A 73 -7.36 -17.72 0.03
C ARG A 73 -6.03 -18.22 0.59
N SER A 74 -5.27 -19.03 -0.15
CA SER A 74 -3.96 -19.51 0.33
C SER A 74 -2.96 -18.37 0.48
N LEU A 75 -2.91 -17.44 -0.47
CA LEU A 75 -2.06 -16.26 -0.41
C LEU A 75 -2.41 -15.34 0.77
N VAL A 76 -3.70 -15.14 1.05
CA VAL A 76 -4.17 -14.40 2.23
C VAL A 76 -3.70 -15.08 3.53
N THR A 77 -3.72 -16.41 3.60
CA THR A 77 -3.22 -17.16 4.75
C THR A 77 -1.71 -16.94 4.94
N TRP A 78 -0.93 -17.00 3.86
CA TRP A 78 0.50 -16.69 3.90
C TRP A 78 0.79 -15.26 4.35
N LEU A 79 0.04 -14.27 3.85
CA LEU A 79 0.23 -12.89 4.26
C LEU A 79 -0.08 -12.68 5.76
N LYS A 80 -1.11 -13.35 6.28
CA LYS A 80 -1.40 -13.34 7.72
C LYS A 80 -0.26 -13.94 8.52
N TYR A 81 0.24 -15.10 8.10
CA TYR A 81 1.38 -15.75 8.74
C TYR A 81 2.60 -14.83 8.77
N TYR A 82 2.96 -14.22 7.65
CA TYR A 82 4.10 -13.30 7.60
C TYR A 82 3.93 -12.06 8.47
N LEU A 83 2.74 -11.47 8.55
CA LEU A 83 2.51 -10.34 9.46
C LEU A 83 2.60 -10.74 10.94
N GLU A 84 2.23 -11.98 11.29
CA GLU A 84 2.38 -12.51 12.65
C GLU A 84 3.84 -12.80 13.00
N GLU A 85 4.62 -13.34 12.06
CA GLU A 85 6.07 -13.52 12.22
C GLU A 85 6.79 -12.17 12.34
N ASP A 86 6.45 -11.22 11.46
CA ASP A 86 7.02 -9.87 11.45
C ASP A 86 6.68 -9.12 12.74
N TRP A 87 5.47 -9.31 13.28
CA TRP A 87 5.06 -8.82 14.59
C TRP A 87 5.82 -9.49 15.74
N SER A 88 5.92 -10.82 15.74
CA SER A 88 6.60 -11.59 16.79
C SER A 88 8.07 -11.21 16.88
N GLY A 89 8.75 -11.12 15.73
CA GLY A 89 10.10 -10.61 15.64
C GLY A 89 10.21 -9.14 16.10
N SER A 90 9.19 -8.33 15.86
CA SER A 90 9.18 -6.94 16.35
C SER A 90 9.11 -6.77 17.86
N ARG A 91 8.53 -7.73 18.58
CA ARG A 91 8.55 -7.73 20.04
C ARG A 91 9.96 -7.95 20.59
N GLN A 92 10.78 -8.70 19.86
CA GLN A 92 12.16 -9.00 20.24
C GLN A 92 13.11 -7.85 19.88
N HIS A 93 12.97 -7.27 18.68
CA HIS A 93 13.93 -6.30 18.15
C HIS A 93 13.50 -4.82 18.27
N GLY A 94 12.25 -4.56 18.65
CA GLY A 94 11.73 -3.19 18.74
C GLY A 94 11.30 -2.58 17.40
N HIS A 95 11.43 -3.29 16.29
CA HIS A 95 10.94 -2.96 14.94
C HIS A 95 10.59 -4.23 14.14
N PRO A 96 9.74 -4.18 13.08
CA PRO A 96 9.46 -5.34 12.23
C PRO A 96 10.74 -6.02 11.70
N LEU A 97 10.69 -7.33 11.47
CA LEU A 97 11.72 -8.09 10.74
C LEU A 97 11.92 -7.54 9.32
N THR A 98 10.85 -7.03 8.71
CA THR A 98 10.91 -6.36 7.41
C THR A 98 11.09 -4.83 7.59
N SER A 99 10.03 -4.05 7.35
CA SER A 99 9.95 -2.62 7.63
C SER A 99 8.51 -2.23 7.92
N TYR A 100 8.28 -1.10 8.59
CA TYR A 100 6.91 -0.60 8.80
C TYR A 100 6.16 -0.31 7.49
N TYR A 101 6.89 -0.03 6.40
CA TYR A 101 6.29 0.13 5.08
C TYR A 101 5.70 -1.19 4.57
N GLN A 102 6.48 -2.28 4.60
CA GLN A 102 5.99 -3.60 4.19
C GLN A 102 4.91 -4.13 5.12
N TYR A 103 5.06 -3.90 6.42
CA TYR A 103 4.07 -4.23 7.44
C TYR A 103 2.73 -3.52 7.19
N GLY A 104 2.79 -2.21 6.93
CA GLY A 104 1.62 -1.40 6.59
C GLY A 104 0.95 -1.86 5.29
N LEU A 105 1.73 -2.19 4.26
CA LEU A 105 1.21 -2.77 3.01
C LEU A 105 0.46 -4.08 3.27
N GLY A 106 1.00 -4.97 4.12
CA GLY A 106 0.32 -6.21 4.48
C GLY A 106 -1.02 -5.97 5.17
N VAL A 107 -1.08 -5.02 6.12
CA VAL A 107 -2.34 -4.64 6.78
C VAL A 107 -3.35 -4.07 5.78
N LEU A 108 -2.89 -3.17 4.88
CA LEU A 108 -3.72 -2.61 3.81
C LEU A 108 -4.26 -3.70 2.88
N ALA A 109 -3.41 -4.62 2.42
CA ALA A 109 -3.79 -5.72 1.54
C ALA A 109 -4.85 -6.64 2.18
N LEU A 110 -4.67 -7.02 3.45
CA LEU A 110 -5.68 -7.79 4.16
C LEU A 110 -6.99 -7.03 4.29
N CYS A 111 -6.92 -5.72 4.55
CA CYS A 111 -8.10 -4.88 4.69
C CYS A 111 -8.92 -4.77 3.39
N VAL A 112 -8.31 -4.52 2.23
CA VAL A 112 -9.06 -4.41 0.97
C VAL A 112 -9.68 -5.75 0.52
N HIS A 113 -9.11 -6.86 1.00
CA HIS A 113 -9.68 -8.21 0.88
C HIS A 113 -10.75 -8.54 1.94
N ARG A 114 -11.15 -7.55 2.74
CA ARG A 114 -12.10 -7.65 3.87
C ARG A 114 -11.72 -8.74 4.86
N LYS A 115 -10.42 -8.90 5.13
CA LYS A 115 -9.89 -9.85 6.10
C LYS A 115 -9.53 -9.13 7.38
N ARG A 116 -10.04 -9.64 8.50
CA ARG A 116 -9.65 -9.15 9.83
C ARG A 116 -8.17 -9.41 10.07
N VAL A 117 -7.53 -8.42 10.66
CA VAL A 117 -6.15 -8.43 11.16
C VAL A 117 -6.21 -8.49 12.69
N ARG A 118 -5.29 -9.20 13.33
CA ARG A 118 -5.23 -9.26 14.80
C ARG A 118 -5.01 -7.85 15.36
N GLU A 119 -5.71 -7.51 16.43
CA GLU A 119 -5.63 -6.16 17.01
C GLU A 119 -4.20 -5.80 17.44
N GLU A 120 -3.43 -6.76 17.96
CA GLU A 120 -2.03 -6.55 18.38
C GLU A 120 -1.12 -6.13 17.21
N VAL A 121 -1.38 -6.67 16.00
CA VAL A 121 -0.67 -6.30 14.77
C VAL A 121 -1.00 -4.85 14.41
N ILE A 122 -2.28 -4.45 14.50
CA ILE A 122 -2.72 -3.07 14.23
C ILE A 122 -2.13 -2.10 15.28
N ARG A 123 -2.21 -2.46 16.56
CA ARG A 123 -1.67 -1.65 17.68
C ARG A 123 -0.17 -1.41 17.53
N ARG A 124 0.58 -2.37 16.98
CA ARG A 124 2.00 -2.20 16.71
C ARG A 124 2.28 -1.07 15.73
N LEU A 125 1.48 -0.97 14.67
CA LEU A 125 1.56 0.10 13.69
C LEU A 125 1.13 1.45 14.28
N LEU A 126 0.08 1.46 15.11
CA LEU A 126 -0.37 2.66 15.83
C LEU A 126 0.69 3.22 16.79
N VAL A 127 1.37 2.35 17.55
CA VAL A 127 2.44 2.77 18.45
C VAL A 127 3.60 3.40 17.68
N ALA A 128 3.95 2.83 16.51
CA ALA A 128 4.98 3.40 15.65
C ALA A 128 4.57 4.77 15.08
N GLU A 129 3.31 4.92 14.64
CA GLU A 129 2.75 6.21 14.21
C GLU A 129 2.79 7.25 15.32
N HIS A 130 2.33 6.87 16.52
CA HIS A 130 2.20 7.79 17.63
C HIS A 130 3.55 8.35 18.10
N HIS A 131 4.59 7.52 18.08
CA HIS A 131 5.93 7.91 18.48
C HIS A 131 6.81 8.42 17.32
N GLY A 132 6.28 8.53 16.10
CA GLY A 132 7.07 8.93 14.93
C GLY A 132 8.23 7.98 14.62
N LYS A 133 8.09 6.69 14.94
CA LYS A 133 9.15 5.66 14.83
C LYS A 133 9.14 4.93 13.49
N PHE A 134 8.62 5.56 12.44
CA PHE A 134 8.59 4.97 11.10
C PHE A 134 9.94 5.06 10.36
N GLY A 135 10.82 5.99 10.75
CA GLY A 135 12.16 6.12 10.19
C GLY A 135 13.24 5.62 11.15
N TYR A 136 14.36 5.17 10.58
CA TYR A 136 15.64 5.12 11.29
C TYR A 136 16.32 6.48 11.09
N SER A 137 16.77 7.13 12.16
CA SER A 137 17.63 8.33 12.16
C SER A 137 17.53 9.27 10.94
N ASN A 138 16.82 10.40 11.06
CA ASN A 138 16.84 11.54 10.12
C ASN A 138 16.39 11.32 8.66
N SER A 139 16.06 10.12 8.19
CA SER A 139 15.40 9.95 6.87
C SER A 139 13.88 10.13 7.00
N SER A 140 13.29 10.99 6.16
CA SER A 140 11.83 11.16 6.06
C SER A 140 11.18 9.84 5.66
N ALA A 141 10.48 9.18 6.58
CA ALA A 141 9.72 7.95 6.33
C ALA A 141 8.32 8.25 5.78
N MET A 142 8.24 9.19 4.84
CA MET A 142 6.97 9.71 4.32
C MET A 142 6.14 8.62 3.63
N ASP A 143 6.80 7.74 2.89
CA ASP A 143 6.18 6.58 2.23
C ASP A 143 5.52 5.65 3.27
N THR A 144 6.25 5.37 4.35
CA THR A 144 5.79 4.53 5.44
C THR A 144 4.60 5.14 6.17
N GLU A 145 4.67 6.44 6.46
CA GLU A 145 3.59 7.19 7.08
C GLU A 145 2.33 7.16 6.20
N ALA A 146 2.49 7.35 4.89
CA ALA A 146 1.40 7.29 3.94
C ALA A 146 0.75 5.92 3.86
N VAL A 147 1.53 4.85 3.71
CA VAL A 147 1.03 3.48 3.69
C VAL A 147 0.32 3.13 5.00
N ALA A 148 0.86 3.54 6.16
CA ALA A 148 0.19 3.32 7.44
C ALA A 148 -1.15 4.07 7.52
N ALA A 149 -1.19 5.32 7.07
CA ALA A 149 -2.43 6.10 7.01
C ALA A 149 -3.48 5.47 6.08
N LEU A 150 -3.07 4.93 4.91
CA LEU A 150 -3.97 4.18 4.02
C LEU A 150 -4.52 2.92 4.70
N ALA A 151 -3.66 2.16 5.40
CA ALA A 151 -4.07 0.97 6.13
C ALA A 151 -5.08 1.30 7.24
N PHE A 152 -4.85 2.37 8.01
CA PHE A 152 -5.76 2.83 9.06
C PHE A 152 -7.10 3.31 8.49
N ALA A 153 -7.07 4.11 7.43
CA ALA A 153 -8.26 4.57 6.74
C ALA A 153 -9.08 3.38 6.20
N CYS A 154 -8.40 2.37 5.66
CA CYS A 154 -9.05 1.15 5.19
C CYS A 154 -9.80 0.42 6.31
N LEU A 155 -9.09 0.10 7.41
CA LEU A 155 -9.64 -0.69 8.50
C LEU A 155 -10.86 0.00 9.15
N GLU A 156 -10.82 1.33 9.24
CA GLU A 156 -11.92 2.15 9.73
C GLU A 156 -13.11 2.12 8.75
N ARG A 157 -12.85 2.34 7.45
CA ARG A 157 -13.89 2.39 6.40
C ARG A 157 -14.60 1.05 6.20
N GLU A 158 -13.85 -0.04 6.15
CA GLU A 158 -14.37 -1.40 5.96
C GLU A 158 -14.94 -2.00 7.26
N LYS A 159 -14.92 -1.25 8.38
CA LYS A 159 -15.47 -1.65 9.70
C LYS A 159 -14.90 -2.99 10.18
N LEU A 160 -13.59 -3.20 9.98
CA LEU A 160 -12.90 -4.46 10.32
C LEU A 160 -12.41 -4.51 11.78
N VAL A 161 -12.63 -3.44 12.54
CA VAL A 161 -12.21 -3.27 13.94
C VAL A 161 -13.36 -2.77 14.81
N GLY A 162 -13.24 -2.90 16.14
CA GLY A 162 -14.19 -2.35 17.10
C GLY A 162 -14.25 -0.81 17.10
N THR A 163 -15.33 -0.23 17.61
CA THR A 163 -15.61 1.23 17.56
C THR A 163 -14.55 2.08 18.25
N GLY A 164 -14.01 1.64 19.39
CA GLY A 164 -12.92 2.32 20.10
C GLY A 164 -11.66 2.42 19.24
N LEU A 165 -11.20 1.27 18.74
CA LEU A 165 -10.02 1.21 17.85
C LEU A 165 -10.26 2.00 16.56
N ALA A 166 -11.46 1.95 15.97
CA ALA A 166 -11.81 2.75 14.79
C ALA A 166 -11.62 4.26 15.03
N ALA A 167 -11.98 4.77 16.20
CA ALA A 167 -11.76 6.18 16.54
C ALA A 167 -10.27 6.53 16.65
N GLU A 168 -9.45 5.64 17.21
CA GLU A 168 -7.99 5.78 17.27
C GLU A 168 -7.37 5.77 15.87
N LEU A 169 -7.79 4.85 14.99
CA LEU A 169 -7.34 4.76 13.60
C LEU A 169 -7.69 6.02 12.80
N ARG A 170 -8.90 6.54 12.98
CA ARG A 170 -9.32 7.81 12.37
C ARG A 170 -8.46 8.98 12.84
N ALA A 171 -8.14 9.02 14.13
CA ALA A 171 -7.24 10.05 14.68
C ALA A 171 -5.82 9.92 14.14
N ALA A 172 -5.27 8.70 14.05
CA ALA A 172 -3.95 8.42 13.47
C ALA A 172 -3.87 8.84 12.01
N THR A 173 -4.88 8.51 11.21
CA THR A 173 -4.98 8.93 9.80
C THR A 173 -4.93 10.46 9.65
N ARG A 174 -5.66 11.20 10.50
CA ARG A 174 -5.62 12.67 10.50
C ARG A 174 -4.26 13.22 10.90
N ARG A 175 -3.59 12.61 11.89
CA ARG A 175 -2.23 13.01 12.30
C ARG A 175 -1.22 12.76 11.19
N GLY A 176 -1.26 11.61 10.53
CA GLY A 176 -0.38 11.29 9.41
C GLY A 176 -0.52 12.30 8.28
N ARG A 177 -1.76 12.64 7.89
CA ARG A 177 -2.01 13.70 6.90
C ARG A 177 -1.50 15.07 7.37
N LYS A 178 -1.67 15.41 8.64
CA LYS A 178 -1.14 16.66 9.19
C LYS A 178 0.39 16.70 9.09
N ARG A 179 1.09 15.62 9.44
CA ARG A 179 2.54 15.51 9.30
C ARG A 179 3.00 15.63 7.85
N MET A 180 2.25 15.07 6.89
CA MET A 180 2.54 15.27 5.46
C MET A 180 2.49 16.76 5.09
N ILE A 181 1.44 17.47 5.51
CA ILE A 181 1.30 18.91 5.25
C ILE A 181 2.46 19.70 5.87
N GLU A 182 2.82 19.39 7.12
CA GLU A 182 3.93 20.04 7.84
C GLU A 182 5.30 19.75 7.21
N ALA A 183 5.45 18.61 6.54
CA ALA A 183 6.66 18.22 5.83
C ALA A 183 6.67 18.61 4.34
N GLN A 184 5.69 19.40 3.88
CA GLN A 184 5.69 19.90 2.51
C GLN A 184 6.80 20.93 2.33
N SER A 185 7.70 20.70 1.37
CA SER A 185 8.77 21.65 1.03
C SER A 185 8.23 22.88 0.29
N GLU A 186 9.08 23.91 0.16
CA GLU A 186 8.77 25.10 -0.66
C GLU A 186 8.54 24.72 -2.13
N ASP A 187 9.25 23.70 -2.63
CA ASP A 187 9.06 23.12 -3.96
C ASP A 187 7.74 22.34 -4.11
N GLY A 188 6.93 22.24 -3.05
CA GLY A 188 5.61 21.61 -3.07
C GLY A 188 5.59 20.10 -2.80
N PHE A 189 6.75 19.44 -2.71
CA PHE A 189 6.84 18.01 -2.45
C PHE A 189 6.56 17.64 -1.00
N PHE A 190 5.91 16.51 -0.76
CA PHE A 190 5.80 15.92 0.57
C PHE A 190 7.02 15.04 0.84
N GLY A 191 8.00 15.55 1.59
CA GLY A 191 9.30 14.90 1.75
C GLY A 191 10.18 15.08 0.51
N ASN A 192 10.02 14.22 -0.50
CA ASN A 192 10.70 14.32 -1.79
C ASN A 192 9.77 13.94 -2.96
N VAL A 193 10.29 14.01 -4.18
CA VAL A 193 9.53 13.70 -5.41
C VAL A 193 8.94 12.29 -5.41
N TYR A 194 9.68 11.28 -4.94
CA TYR A 194 9.25 9.87 -4.95
C TYR A 194 8.23 9.55 -3.85
N SER A 195 8.25 10.28 -2.74
CA SER A 195 7.28 10.10 -1.65
C SER A 195 5.99 10.89 -1.82
N THR A 196 6.01 11.89 -2.71
CA THR A 196 4.85 12.74 -2.99
C THR A 196 3.64 11.94 -3.50
N PRO A 197 3.78 10.99 -4.45
CA PRO A 197 2.66 10.14 -4.86
C PRO A 197 1.96 9.40 -3.72
N TRP A 198 2.73 8.84 -2.77
CA TRP A 198 2.15 8.13 -1.63
C TRP A 198 1.32 9.05 -0.75
N ALA A 199 1.82 10.25 -0.46
CA ALA A 199 1.07 11.24 0.30
C ALA A 199 -0.21 11.67 -0.45
N LEU A 200 -0.13 11.93 -1.76
CA LEU A 200 -1.31 12.28 -2.59
C LEU A 200 -2.40 11.19 -2.51
N GLN A 201 -2.04 9.91 -2.54
CA GLN A 201 -2.99 8.80 -2.36
C GLN A 201 -3.73 8.86 -1.01
N VAL A 202 -3.11 9.37 0.07
CA VAL A 202 -3.78 9.57 1.36
C VAL A 202 -4.82 10.68 1.29
N PHE A 203 -4.51 11.79 0.61
CA PHE A 203 -5.49 12.85 0.40
C PHE A 203 -6.70 12.35 -0.42
N ILE A 204 -6.45 11.55 -1.45
CA ILE A 204 -7.50 10.91 -2.28
C ILE A 204 -8.36 10.00 -1.41
N ALA A 205 -7.74 9.03 -0.73
CA ALA A 205 -8.41 8.06 0.13
C ALA A 205 -9.25 8.67 1.26
N THR A 206 -8.87 9.85 1.75
CA THR A 206 -9.53 10.55 2.86
C THR A 206 -10.43 11.70 2.41
N ASN A 207 -10.70 11.80 1.10
CA ASN A 207 -11.51 12.85 0.46
C ASN A 207 -11.06 14.28 0.86
N ALA A 208 -9.74 14.48 0.94
CA ALA A 208 -9.10 15.71 1.41
C ALA A 208 -8.47 16.53 0.27
N CYS A 209 -8.56 16.06 -0.98
CA CYS A 209 -7.96 16.71 -2.16
C CYS A 209 -8.47 18.15 -2.38
N ARG A 210 -9.77 18.39 -2.15
CA ARG A 210 -10.41 19.69 -2.41
C ARG A 210 -10.32 20.66 -1.22
N THR A 211 -10.00 20.17 -0.03
CA THR A 211 -10.04 20.94 1.21
C THR A 211 -8.68 21.48 1.63
N HIS A 212 -7.59 20.94 1.09
CA HIS A 212 -6.23 21.35 1.43
C HIS A 212 -5.47 21.81 0.18
N SER A 213 -5.06 23.08 0.16
CA SER A 213 -4.22 23.64 -0.92
C SER A 213 -2.88 22.93 -1.07
N ALA A 214 -2.40 22.27 -0.02
CA ALA A 214 -1.21 21.41 -0.04
C ALA A 214 -1.30 20.31 -1.12
N TYR A 215 -2.49 19.72 -1.32
CA TYR A 215 -2.70 18.72 -2.38
C TYR A 215 -2.46 19.30 -3.77
N GLY A 216 -3.03 20.47 -4.06
CA GLY A 216 -2.89 21.14 -5.36
C GLY A 216 -1.43 21.50 -5.67
N ARG A 217 -0.70 22.04 -4.68
CA ARG A 217 0.73 22.32 -4.82
C ARG A 217 1.56 21.07 -5.10
N ALA A 218 1.33 20.00 -4.35
CA ALA A 218 2.04 18.74 -4.52
C ALA A 218 1.73 18.07 -5.86
N MET A 219 0.49 18.14 -6.33
CA MET A 219 0.11 17.64 -7.65
C MET A 219 0.77 18.45 -8.77
N ALA A 220 0.82 19.78 -8.66
CA ALA A 220 1.53 20.62 -9.62
C ALA A 220 3.02 20.29 -9.66
N ALA A 221 3.68 20.22 -8.51
CA ALA A 221 5.10 19.86 -8.40
C ALA A 221 5.38 18.46 -8.99
N LEU A 222 4.50 17.48 -8.74
CA LEU A 222 4.63 16.14 -9.32
C LEU A 222 4.51 16.17 -10.86
N LEU A 223 3.55 16.91 -11.41
CA LEU A 223 3.37 17.04 -12.86
C LEU A 223 4.54 17.73 -13.55
N GLU A 224 5.12 18.74 -12.91
CA GLU A 224 6.30 19.45 -13.41
C GLU A 224 7.58 18.60 -13.40
N ASN A 225 7.62 17.53 -12.59
CA ASN A 225 8.82 16.70 -12.39
C ASN A 225 8.57 15.22 -12.73
N LEU A 226 7.69 14.94 -13.71
CA LEU A 226 7.41 13.57 -14.16
C LEU A 226 8.63 12.88 -14.79
N ASP A 227 9.60 13.67 -15.29
CA ASP A 227 10.86 13.19 -15.84
C ASP A 227 11.76 12.51 -14.78
N ALA A 228 11.53 12.75 -13.49
CA ALA A 228 12.18 12.00 -12.40
C ALA A 228 11.77 10.52 -12.36
N PHE A 229 10.62 10.15 -12.92
CA PHE A 229 10.05 8.79 -12.86
C PHE A 229 10.46 7.93 -14.06
N THR A 230 11.76 7.79 -14.29
CA THR A 230 12.33 7.15 -15.49
C THR A 230 12.18 5.62 -15.55
N THR A 231 11.84 4.97 -14.43
CA THR A 231 11.71 3.51 -14.37
C THR A 231 10.25 3.08 -14.24
N THR A 232 9.93 1.86 -14.69
CA THR A 232 8.57 1.30 -14.56
C THR A 232 8.13 1.23 -13.09
N ALA A 233 9.04 0.90 -12.17
CA ALA A 233 8.72 0.80 -10.74
C ALA A 233 8.42 2.18 -10.12
N THR A 234 9.21 3.20 -10.45
CA THR A 234 8.95 4.56 -9.97
C THR A 234 7.64 5.10 -10.56
N MET A 235 7.42 4.90 -11.86
CA MET A 235 6.17 5.35 -12.51
C MET A 235 4.94 4.65 -11.93
N ALA A 236 5.03 3.35 -11.62
CA ALA A 236 3.95 2.60 -11.00
C ALA A 236 3.51 3.19 -9.64
N GLN A 237 4.42 3.82 -8.89
CA GLN A 237 4.07 4.49 -7.64
C GLN A 237 3.32 5.81 -7.88
N ALA A 238 3.66 6.53 -8.95
CA ALA A 238 3.05 7.81 -9.32
C ALA A 238 1.68 7.66 -9.99
N LEU A 239 1.54 6.66 -10.86
CA LEU A 239 0.41 6.50 -11.77
C LEU A 239 -0.96 6.53 -11.08
N PRO A 240 -1.22 5.83 -9.97
CA PRO A 240 -2.51 5.91 -9.28
C PRO A 240 -2.88 7.35 -8.89
N ALA A 241 -1.94 8.08 -8.28
CA ALA A 241 -2.18 9.45 -7.84
C ALA A 241 -2.45 10.38 -9.02
N LEU A 242 -1.75 10.20 -10.15
CA LEU A 242 -1.96 10.96 -11.38
C LEU A 242 -3.36 10.74 -11.96
N HIS A 243 -3.90 9.53 -11.84
CA HIS A 243 -5.29 9.22 -12.21
C HIS A 243 -6.31 9.51 -11.10
N GLY A 244 -5.91 10.21 -10.04
CA GLY A 244 -6.80 10.55 -8.93
C GLY A 244 -7.29 9.33 -8.13
N ARG A 245 -6.50 8.25 -8.15
CA ARG A 245 -6.77 6.99 -7.45
C ARG A 245 -5.82 6.75 -6.29
N SER A 246 -6.28 5.96 -5.34
CA SER A 246 -5.53 5.43 -4.22
C SER A 246 -5.58 3.90 -4.23
N TYR A 247 -4.60 3.25 -3.64
CA TYR A 247 -4.68 1.82 -3.35
C TYR A 247 -5.90 1.44 -2.51
N LEU A 248 -6.49 2.39 -1.79
CA LEU A 248 -7.72 2.16 -1.06
C LEU A 248 -8.96 2.04 -1.98
N ASP A 249 -8.94 2.59 -3.20
CA ASP A 249 -10.09 2.52 -4.11
C ASP A 249 -10.38 1.09 -4.58
N ILE A 250 -9.34 0.23 -4.54
CA ILE A 250 -9.41 -1.20 -4.85
C ILE A 250 -10.48 -1.93 -4.02
N SER A 251 -10.75 -1.53 -2.77
CA SER A 251 -11.73 -2.25 -1.95
C SER A 251 -13.15 -2.13 -2.48
N SER A 252 -13.44 -1.06 -3.24
CA SER A 252 -14.74 -0.75 -3.85
C SER A 252 -14.73 -0.89 -5.38
N MET A 253 -13.64 -1.37 -5.99
CA MET A 253 -13.63 -1.68 -7.42
C MET A 253 -14.56 -2.86 -7.70
N HIS A 254 -15.46 -2.64 -8.67
CA HIS A 254 -16.36 -3.63 -9.28
C HIS A 254 -16.09 -3.61 -10.78
N CYS A 255 -16.11 -4.78 -11.41
CA CYS A 255 -15.75 -4.97 -12.81
C CYS A 255 -16.88 -4.59 -13.78
N GLU A 256 -17.64 -3.56 -13.46
CA GLU A 256 -18.74 -3.11 -14.32
C GLU A 256 -18.16 -2.20 -15.41
N GLU A 257 -17.90 -2.84 -16.55
CA GLU A 257 -17.49 -2.29 -17.86
C GLU A 257 -16.08 -1.67 -17.92
N GLU A 258 -15.07 -2.55 -17.93
CA GLU A 258 -13.76 -2.28 -18.56
C GLU A 258 -13.79 -2.55 -20.06
#